data_AF-K9XGS2-F1
#
_entry.id   AF-K9XGS2-F1
#
_cell.length_a   1.000
_cell.length_b   1.000
_cell.length_c   1.000
_cell.angle_alpha   90.00
_cell.angle_beta   90.00
_cell.angle_gamma   90.00
#
_symmetry.space_group_name_H-M   'P 1'
#
loop_
_entity.id
_entity.type
_entity.pdbx_description
1 polymer ?
#
loop_
_entity_poly.entity_id
_entity_poly.type
_entity_poly.pdbx_seq_one_letter_code
_entity_poly.pdbx_strand_id
1 'polypeptide(L)'
;MTSFDKTADPTNSYQIWFARGAALANSGHYLEALANLNKAVTIREDDPSSWVLRAVVLVHLERYSEALSSCEKALELDSKHQEAWLIRGAALHYLGRYQQSYTSYNKALGMNQQSWWQRITQTWYKLRGIQDPDKMNKVA
;
A
#
# COMPACT_ATOMS: atom_id res chain seq x y z
N MET A 1 43.80 26.03 8.18
CA MET A 1 43.11 24.73 8.32
C MET A 1 41.84 24.97 9.11
N THR A 2 40.74 25.28 8.44
CA THR A 2 39.45 25.56 9.08
C THR A 2 38.34 24.90 8.27
N SER A 3 37.55 24.11 9.00
CA SER A 3 36.18 23.68 8.72
C SER A 3 35.91 22.97 7.39
N PHE A 4 36.24 21.68 7.32
CA PHE A 4 35.36 20.70 6.66
C PHE A 4 34.31 20.23 7.67
N ASP A 5 33.42 21.12 8.06
CA ASP A 5 32.18 20.73 8.73
C ASP A 5 31.02 21.12 7.81
N LYS A 6 30.94 20.39 6.69
CA LYS A 6 29.74 20.36 5.85
C LYS A 6 28.73 19.52 6.63
N THR A 7 27.96 20.21 7.46
CA THR A 7 26.61 19.86 7.91
C THR A 7 26.09 18.57 7.26
N ALA A 8 25.94 17.51 8.04
CA ALA A 8 25.28 16.29 7.61
C ALA A 8 23.85 16.64 7.17
N ASP A 9 23.67 16.89 5.87
CA ASP A 9 22.38 17.19 5.28
C ASP A 9 21.43 16.03 5.60
N PRO A 10 20.31 16.26 6.31
CA PRO A 10 19.31 15.23 6.59
C PRO A 10 18.86 14.52 5.31
N THR A 11 18.83 15.21 4.18
CA THR A 11 18.50 14.66 2.86
C THR A 11 19.51 13.59 2.42
N ASN A 12 20.80 13.87 2.59
CA ASN A 12 21.88 12.92 2.28
C ASN A 12 21.82 11.70 3.22
N SER A 13 21.53 11.94 4.50
CA SER A 13 21.38 10.88 5.50
C SER A 13 20.18 9.97 5.18
N TYR A 14 19.03 10.56 4.81
CA TYR A 14 17.84 9.82 4.38
C TYR A 14 18.15 8.90 3.19
N GLN A 15 18.77 9.42 2.13
CA GLN A 15 19.06 8.66 0.92
C GLN A 15 19.95 7.44 1.22
N ILE A 16 20.94 7.60 2.11
CA ILE A 16 21.81 6.50 2.53
C ILE A 16 21.04 5.41 3.27
N TRP A 17 20.22 5.79 4.27
CA TRP A 17 19.43 4.82 5.04
C TRP A 17 18.40 4.10 4.16
N PHE A 18 17.69 4.82 3.31
CA PHE A 18 16.72 4.25 2.39
C PHE A 18 17.38 3.28 1.40
N ALA A 19 18.45 3.71 0.72
CA ALA A 19 19.13 2.88 -0.28
C ALA A 19 19.71 1.60 0.34
N ARG A 20 20.31 1.70 1.54
CA ARG A 20 20.79 0.51 2.28
C ARG A 20 19.64 -0.42 2.66
N GLY A 21 18.54 0.14 3.20
CA GLY A 21 17.35 -0.62 3.55
C GLY A 21 16.78 -1.38 2.35
N ALA A 22 16.66 -0.72 1.20
CA ALA A 22 16.20 -1.33 -0.05
C ALA A 22 17.13 -2.44 -0.55
N ALA A 23 18.44 -2.20 -0.57
CA ALA A 23 19.41 -3.21 -0.99
C ALA A 23 19.37 -4.46 -0.09
N LEU A 24 19.32 -4.27 1.23
CA LEU A 24 19.22 -5.36 2.20
C LEU A 24 17.90 -6.13 2.04
N ALA A 25 16.79 -5.45 1.81
CA ALA A 25 15.49 -6.08 1.56
C ALA A 25 15.54 -6.96 0.31
N ASN A 26 16.14 -6.46 -0.77
CA ASN A 26 16.31 -7.21 -2.02
C ASN A 26 17.23 -8.43 -1.87
N SER A 27 18.19 -8.37 -0.93
CA SER A 27 19.06 -9.49 -0.59
C SER A 27 18.48 -10.43 0.47
N GLY A 28 17.25 -10.20 0.96
CA GLY A 28 16.60 -11.04 1.96
C GLY A 28 17.03 -10.79 3.41
N HIS A 29 17.87 -9.78 3.67
CA HIS A 29 18.31 -9.40 5.01
C HIS A 29 17.26 -8.50 5.69
N TYR A 30 16.08 -9.05 5.94
CA TYR A 30 14.90 -8.27 6.32
C TYR A 30 15.00 -7.54 7.66
N LEU A 31 15.64 -8.13 8.68
CA LEU A 31 15.82 -7.48 9.98
C LEU A 31 16.70 -6.22 9.87
N GLU A 32 17.80 -6.32 9.14
CA GLU A 32 18.72 -5.21 8.91
C GLU A 32 18.10 -4.16 7.98
N ALA A 33 17.37 -4.61 6.97
CA ALA A 33 16.57 -3.74 6.10
C ALA A 33 15.60 -2.89 6.93
N LEU A 34 14.85 -3.52 7.83
CA LEU A 34 13.90 -2.83 8.71
C LEU A 34 14.60 -1.78 9.59
N ALA A 35 15.77 -2.09 10.17
CA ALA A 35 16.51 -1.14 10.98
C ALA A 35 16.95 0.10 10.19
N ASN A 36 17.36 -0.07 8.93
CA ASN A 36 17.71 1.04 8.04
C ASN A 36 16.47 1.85 7.61
N LEU A 37 15.38 1.16 7.25
CA LEU A 37 14.12 1.80 6.86
C LEU A 37 13.47 2.57 8.02
N ASN A 38 13.58 2.09 9.26
CA ASN A 38 13.15 2.81 10.46
C ASN A 38 13.86 4.16 10.58
N LYS A 39 15.16 4.23 10.29
CA LYS A 39 15.90 5.50 10.28
C LYS A 39 15.46 6.39 9.12
N ALA A 40 15.26 5.82 7.93
CA ALA A 40 14.81 6.57 6.76
C ALA A 40 13.46 7.28 7.02
N VAL A 41 12.46 6.54 7.53
CA VAL A 41 11.14 7.12 7.82
C VAL A 41 11.17 8.17 8.93
N THR A 42 12.08 8.07 9.92
CA THR A 42 12.20 9.10 10.97
C THR A 42 12.83 10.40 10.46
N ILE A 43 13.68 10.32 9.42
CA ILE A 43 14.29 11.51 8.82
C ILE A 43 13.30 12.15 7.85
N ARG A 44 12.57 11.33 7.10
CA ARG A 44 11.62 11.77 6.09
C ARG A 44 10.30 11.00 6.24
N GLU A 45 9.42 11.58 7.05
CA GLU A 45 8.10 11.00 7.32
C GLU A 45 7.10 11.20 6.18
N ASP A 46 7.39 12.08 5.21
CA ASP A 46 6.51 12.46 4.11
C ASP A 46 6.73 11.66 2.81
N ASP A 47 7.58 10.63 2.83
CA ASP A 47 7.84 9.78 1.67
C ASP A 47 7.00 8.49 1.71
N PRO A 48 5.89 8.37 0.96
CA PRO A 48 5.06 7.18 0.99
C PRO A 48 5.83 5.91 0.60
N SER A 49 6.79 6.00 -0.33
CA SER A 49 7.60 4.86 -0.80
C SER A 49 8.42 4.22 0.33
N SER A 50 8.99 5.02 1.23
CA SER A 50 9.72 4.55 2.41
C SER A 50 8.82 3.75 3.36
N TRP A 51 7.59 4.23 3.59
CA TRP A 51 6.61 3.52 4.41
C TRP A 51 6.14 2.21 3.76
N VAL A 52 5.96 2.19 2.44
CA VAL A 52 5.60 0.97 1.68
C VAL A 52 6.71 -0.07 1.75
N LEU A 53 7.96 0.31 1.47
CA LEU A 53 9.07 -0.62 1.52
C LEU A 53 9.27 -1.17 2.94
N ARG A 54 9.05 -0.34 3.97
CA ARG A 54 9.02 -0.83 5.36
C ARG A 54 7.90 -1.85 5.58
N ALA A 55 6.71 -1.59 5.07
CA ALA A 55 5.58 -2.52 5.16
C ALA A 55 5.88 -3.87 4.50
N VAL A 56 6.49 -3.85 3.31
CA VAL A 56 6.93 -5.07 2.59
C VAL A 56 7.88 -5.89 3.46
N VAL A 57 8.91 -5.26 4.00
CA VAL A 57 9.89 -5.92 4.88
C VAL A 57 9.21 -6.48 6.14
N LEU A 58 8.27 -5.76 6.73
CA LEU A 58 7.51 -6.22 7.90
C LEU A 58 6.61 -7.42 7.58
N VAL A 59 6.04 -7.52 6.38
CA VAL A 59 5.29 -8.70 5.92
C VAL A 59 6.21 -9.92 5.83
N HIS A 60 7.41 -9.77 5.26
CA HIS A 60 8.41 -10.86 5.21
C HIS A 60 8.88 -11.32 6.59
N LEU A 61 8.84 -10.43 7.59
CA LEU A 61 9.14 -10.73 8.99
C LEU A 61 7.92 -11.22 9.78
N GLU A 62 6.78 -11.44 9.13
CA GLU A 62 5.50 -11.84 9.75
C GLU A 62 4.97 -10.84 10.80
N ARG A 63 5.44 -9.59 10.77
CA ARG A 63 5.04 -8.49 11.66
C ARG A 63 3.87 -7.72 11.06
N TYR A 64 2.77 -8.43 10.82
CA TYR A 64 1.66 -7.93 10.00
C TYR A 64 0.95 -6.70 10.58
N SER A 65 0.82 -6.58 11.90
CA SER A 65 0.21 -5.40 12.53
C SER A 65 1.02 -4.14 12.28
N GLU A 66 2.34 -4.23 12.33
CA GLU A 66 3.23 -3.09 12.06
C GLU A 66 3.30 -2.78 10.56
N ALA A 67 3.24 -3.81 9.71
CA ALA A 67 3.10 -3.63 8.28
C ALA A 67 1.83 -2.82 7.96
N LEU A 68 0.71 -3.16 8.60
CA LEU A 68 -0.56 -2.45 8.44
C LEU A 68 -0.44 -0.97 8.80
N SER A 69 0.15 -0.64 9.96
CA SER A 69 0.40 0.76 10.34
C SER A 69 1.29 1.49 9.34
N SER A 70 2.27 0.79 8.76
CA SER A 70 3.17 1.36 7.75
C SER A 70 2.42 1.65 6.44
N CYS A 71 1.56 0.73 5.99
CA CYS A 71 0.69 0.97 4.85
C CYS A 71 -0.30 2.10 5.10
N GLU A 72 -0.88 2.20 6.31
CA GLU A 72 -1.80 3.28 6.66
C GLU A 72 -1.12 4.64 6.59
N LYS A 73 0.13 4.74 7.05
CA LYS A 73 0.90 5.98 6.91
C LYS A 73 1.22 6.32 5.45
N ALA A 74 1.60 5.33 4.64
CA ALA A 74 1.79 5.53 3.21
C ALA A 74 0.51 6.03 2.50
N LEU A 75 -0.65 5.49 2.89
CA LEU A 75 -1.96 5.84 2.32
C LEU A 75 -2.52 7.17 2.84
N GLU A 76 -2.07 7.63 4.00
CA GLU A 76 -2.34 8.99 4.49
C GLU A 76 -1.63 10.02 3.59
N LEU A 77 -0.39 9.73 3.19
CA LEU A 77 0.43 10.59 2.32
C LEU A 77 -0.02 10.52 0.85
N ASP A 78 -0.31 9.31 0.37
CA ASP A 78 -0.80 9.04 -0.98
C ASP A 78 -1.93 8.01 -0.94
N SER A 79 -3.16 8.51 -0.86
CA SER A 79 -4.37 7.67 -0.82
C SER A 79 -4.58 6.77 -2.04
N LYS A 80 -3.89 7.04 -3.15
CA LYS A 80 -3.98 6.27 -4.40
C LYS A 80 -2.78 5.35 -4.61
N HIS A 81 -1.88 5.26 -3.63
CA HIS A 81 -0.67 4.44 -3.75
C HIS A 81 -1.04 2.96 -3.88
N GLN A 82 -0.90 2.44 -5.10
CA GLN A 82 -1.41 1.13 -5.47
C GLN A 82 -0.74 -0.01 -4.69
N GLU A 83 0.59 0.07 -4.56
CA GLU A 83 1.38 -0.91 -3.83
C GLU A 83 1.05 -0.91 -2.33
N ALA A 84 0.79 0.26 -1.74
CA ALA A 84 0.39 0.35 -0.34
C ALA A 84 -0.94 -0.37 -0.08
N TRP A 85 -1.92 -0.23 -0.98
CA TRP A 85 -3.17 -0.98 -0.91
C TRP A 85 -2.97 -2.49 -1.07
N LEU A 86 -2.07 -2.92 -1.96
CA LEU A 86 -1.74 -4.33 -2.16
C LEU A 86 -1.13 -4.95 -0.89
N ILE A 87 -0.11 -4.31 -0.33
CA ILE A 87 0.58 -4.79 0.88
C ILE A 87 -0.34 -4.73 2.10
N ARG A 88 -1.19 -3.69 2.21
CA ARG A 88 -2.24 -3.62 3.23
C ARG A 88 -3.18 -4.82 3.13
N GLY A 89 -3.59 -5.18 1.93
CA GLY A 89 -4.43 -6.36 1.68
C GLY A 89 -3.77 -7.66 2.17
N ALA A 90 -2.47 -7.83 1.87
CA ALA A 90 -1.70 -8.99 2.32
C ALA A 90 -1.55 -9.05 3.84
N ALA A 91 -1.17 -7.95 4.49
CA ALA A 91 -1.06 -7.89 5.94
C ALA A 91 -2.41 -8.21 6.64
N LEU A 92 -3.52 -7.65 6.14
CA LEU A 92 -4.85 -7.93 6.65
C LEU A 92 -5.28 -9.39 6.45
N HIS A 93 -4.87 -10.01 5.34
CA HIS A 93 -5.15 -11.43 5.08
C HIS A 93 -4.49 -12.32 6.14
N TYR A 94 -3.20 -12.12 6.40
CA TYR A 94 -2.47 -12.88 7.42
C TYR A 94 -2.98 -12.62 8.83
N LEU A 95 -3.55 -11.43 9.10
CA LEU A 95 -4.24 -11.12 10.36
C LEU A 95 -5.67 -11.69 10.45
N GLY A 96 -6.15 -12.44 9.45
CA GLY A 96 -7.51 -12.99 9.40
C GLY A 96 -8.61 -11.96 9.13
N ARG A 97 -8.27 -10.74 8.75
CA ARG A 97 -9.20 -9.63 8.47
C ARG A 97 -9.63 -9.63 7.00
N TYR A 98 -10.24 -10.73 6.57
CA TYR A 98 -10.49 -11.01 5.15
C TYR A 98 -11.35 -9.97 4.43
N GLN A 99 -12.39 -9.43 5.08
CA GLN A 99 -13.24 -8.42 4.46
C GLN A 99 -12.46 -7.13 4.13
N GLN A 100 -11.62 -6.67 5.06
CA GLN A 100 -10.79 -5.48 4.87
C GLN A 100 -9.66 -5.74 3.87
N SER A 101 -9.12 -6.96 3.85
CA SER A 101 -8.16 -7.43 2.85
C SER A 101 -8.74 -7.35 1.43
N TYR A 102 -9.93 -7.91 1.22
CA TYR A 102 -10.64 -7.86 -0.07
C TYR A 102 -10.88 -6.42 -0.54
N THR A 103 -11.35 -5.53 0.35
CA THR A 103 -11.50 -4.10 0.01
C THR A 103 -10.17 -3.46 -0.40
N SER A 104 -9.07 -3.82 0.26
CA SER A 104 -7.74 -3.27 -0.06
C SER A 104 -7.26 -3.75 -1.43
N TYR A 105 -7.41 -5.03 -1.74
CA TYR A 105 -7.07 -5.57 -3.06
C TYR A 105 -7.91 -4.96 -4.18
N ASN A 106 -9.21 -4.76 -3.95
CA ASN A 106 -10.07 -4.07 -4.92
C ASN A 106 -9.60 -2.65 -5.20
N LYS A 107 -9.19 -1.91 -4.16
CA LYS A 107 -8.59 -0.58 -4.34
C LYS A 107 -7.27 -0.64 -5.11
N ALA A 108 -6.39 -1.60 -4.79
CA ALA A 108 -5.14 -1.82 -5.51
C ALA A 108 -5.38 -2.18 -7.00
N LEU A 109 -6.44 -2.91 -7.32
CA LEU A 109 -6.77 -3.29 -8.70
C LEU A 109 -7.61 -2.23 -9.45
N GLY A 110 -7.93 -1.10 -8.81
CA GLY A 110 -8.88 -0.11 -9.35
C GLY A 110 -10.30 -0.66 -9.55
N MET A 111 -10.60 -1.82 -8.96
CA MET A 111 -11.91 -2.46 -9.03
C MET A 111 -12.82 -1.82 -8.00
N ASN A 112 -13.51 -0.76 -8.40
CA ASN A 112 -14.52 -0.17 -7.54
C ASN A 112 -15.69 -1.15 -7.37
N GLN A 113 -16.33 -1.20 -6.19
CA GLN A 113 -17.47 -2.10 -5.91
C GLN A 113 -18.65 -1.88 -6.90
N GLN A 114 -18.71 -0.67 -7.47
CA GLN A 114 -19.57 -0.26 -8.59
C GLN A 114 -19.33 -1.08 -9.88
N SER A 115 -18.08 -1.46 -10.18
CA SER A 115 -17.73 -2.26 -11.37
C SER A 115 -18.34 -3.66 -11.31
N TRP A 116 -18.36 -4.30 -10.13
CA TRP A 116 -18.97 -5.62 -9.98
C TRP A 116 -20.48 -5.58 -10.17
N TRP A 117 -21.18 -4.65 -9.51
CA TRP A 117 -22.61 -4.47 -9.71
C TRP A 117 -22.95 -4.04 -11.14
N GLN A 118 -22.17 -3.15 -11.76
CA GLN A 118 -22.38 -2.79 -13.16
C GLN A 118 -22.17 -3.98 -14.11
N ARG A 119 -21.16 -4.82 -13.89
CA ARG A 119 -20.93 -6.03 -14.69
C ARG A 119 -22.05 -7.05 -14.52
N ILE A 120 -22.56 -7.24 -13.30
CA ILE A 120 -23.71 -8.12 -13.04
C ILE A 120 -24.96 -7.57 -13.73
N THR A 121 -25.26 -6.30 -13.52
CA THR A 121 -26.40 -5.61 -14.14
C THR A 121 -26.33 -5.70 -15.67
N GLN A 122 -25.16 -5.43 -16.26
CA GLN A 122 -24.96 -5.51 -17.70
C GLN A 122 -25.06 -6.96 -18.24
N THR A 123 -24.56 -7.94 -17.49
CA THR A 123 -24.69 -9.36 -17.84
C THR A 123 -26.14 -9.82 -17.75
N TRP A 124 -26.86 -9.40 -16.72
CA TRP A 124 -28.28 -9.68 -16.52
C TRP A 124 -29.15 -9.07 -17.64
N TYR A 125 -28.87 -7.81 -18.05
CA TYR A 125 -29.53 -7.19 -19.19
C TYR A 125 -29.28 -7.92 -20.51
N LYS A 126 -28.04 -8.37 -20.76
CA LYS A 126 -27.71 -9.19 -21.94
C LYS A 126 -28.44 -10.53 -21.95
N LEU A 127 -28.51 -11.22 -20.81
CA LEU A 127 -29.19 -12.51 -20.68
C LEU A 127 -30.73 -12.39 -20.82
N ARG A 128 -31.33 -11.28 -20.39
CA ARG A 128 -32.77 -11.03 -20.55
C ARG A 128 -33.16 -10.33 -21.86
N GLY A 129 -32.22 -9.84 -22.66
CA GLY A 129 -32.49 -9.16 -23.93
C GLY A 129 -33.20 -7.80 -23.80
N ILE A 130 -33.09 -7.13 -22.64
CA ILE A 130 -33.78 -5.85 -22.38
C ILE A 130 -32.83 -4.68 -22.69
N GLN A 131 -33.24 -3.79 -23.61
CA GLN A 131 -32.46 -2.63 -24.07
C GLN A 131 -32.73 -1.31 -23.29
N ASP A 132 -33.68 -1.27 -22.35
CA ASP A 132 -34.19 -0.01 -21.80
C ASP A 132 -34.19 0.05 -20.25
N PRO A 133 -33.38 0.95 -19.63
CA PRO A 133 -33.30 1.12 -18.18
C PRO A 133 -34.57 1.70 -17.52
N ASP A 134 -35.45 2.40 -18.25
CA ASP A 134 -36.56 3.15 -17.66
C ASP A 134 -37.75 2.28 -17.20
N LYS A 135 -37.74 0.98 -17.52
CA LYS A 135 -38.81 0.05 -17.12
C LYS A 135 -38.67 -0.51 -15.70
N MET A 136 -37.56 -0.25 -15.01
CA MET A 136 -37.34 -0.73 -13.63
C MET A 136 -38.12 0.06 -12.58
N ASN A 137 -38.47 1.34 -12.82
CA ASN A 137 -39.20 2.19 -11.87
C ASN A 137 -40.70 1.85 -11.70
N LYS A 138 -41.18 0.75 -12.30
CA LYS A 138 -42.59 0.34 -12.22
C LYS A 138 -42.83 -0.99 -11.50
N VAL A 139 -41.80 -1.56 -10.87
CA VAL A 139 -41.93 -2.87 -10.20
C VAL A 139 -41.39 -2.89 -8.76
N ALA A 140 -41.25 -1.72 -8.13
CA ALA A 140 -41.06 -1.61 -6.69
C ALA A 140 -42.41 -1.39 -6.00
#